data_AF-A0A2T1DIM3-F1
#
_entry.id   AF-A0A2T1DIM3-F1
#
_cell.length_a   1.000
_cell.length_b   1.000
_cell.length_c   1.000
_cell.angle_alpha   90.00
_cell.angle_beta   90.00
_cell.angle_gamma   90.00
#
_symmetry.space_group_name_H-M   'P 1'
#
loop_
_entity.id
_entity.type
_entity.pdbx_description
1 polymer ?
#
loop_
_entity_poly.entity_id
_entity_poly.type
_entity_poly.pdbx_seq_one_letter_code
_entity_poly.pdbx_strand_id
1 'polypeptide(L)'
;MDSQTSTLITSSNRSGSALPAEHLLAIGEQKKSGLILCKEFHAEFAGPGAVVGSLVEPHYRAVIAIGSPQLIPIKSIDERRRAYGRRIQWGRWLQKIIETPEPTLRAERLLAGFEEFFGRQVVVSLPSEVLAMLVGVFPGTIDAVRAQHWHLGKSGNTAFLPSSDQLKVTTITLNRALQEATEVPLPTTATIGEIQRTYAVLRSA
;
A
#
# COMPACT_ATOMS: atom_id res chain seq x y z
N MET A 1 -8.12 -41.11 -39.56
CA MET A 1 -8.93 -40.50 -40.62
C MET A 1 -10.18 -39.89 -39.99
N ASP A 2 -10.31 -38.61 -39.69
CA ASP A 2 -9.37 -37.50 -39.53
C ASP A 2 -10.10 -36.49 -38.62
N SER A 3 -9.46 -36.14 -37.51
CA SER A 3 -9.90 -35.07 -36.62
C SER A 3 -9.70 -33.74 -37.34
N GLN A 4 -10.78 -32.99 -37.56
CA GLN A 4 -10.70 -31.65 -38.15
C GLN A 4 -10.22 -30.65 -37.09
N THR A 5 -8.93 -30.34 -37.19
CA THR A 5 -8.25 -29.25 -36.48
C THR A 5 -8.69 -27.93 -37.09
N SER A 6 -9.52 -27.15 -36.39
CA SER A 6 -9.80 -25.76 -36.77
C SER A 6 -8.61 -24.87 -36.42
N THR A 7 -7.83 -24.54 -37.45
CA THR A 7 -6.82 -23.49 -37.45
C THR A 7 -7.51 -22.13 -37.41
N LEU A 8 -7.38 -21.39 -36.31
CA LEU A 8 -7.66 -19.94 -36.30
C LEU A 8 -6.33 -19.19 -36.26
N ILE A 9 -5.96 -18.74 -37.45
CA ILE A 9 -4.89 -17.80 -37.74
C ILE A 9 -5.24 -16.49 -37.02
N THR A 10 -4.53 -16.14 -35.94
CA THR A 10 -4.62 -14.79 -35.37
C THR A 10 -3.69 -13.88 -36.17
N SER A 11 -4.31 -13.11 -37.06
CA SER A 11 -3.73 -11.99 -37.79
C SER A 11 -3.14 -10.98 -36.80
N SER A 12 -1.84 -10.74 -36.96
CA SER A 12 -1.11 -9.64 -36.35
C SER A 12 -1.68 -8.30 -36.80
N ASN A 13 -2.38 -7.59 -35.91
CA ASN A 13 -2.69 -6.19 -36.11
C ASN A 13 -2.02 -5.36 -35.00
N ARG A 14 -0.92 -4.71 -35.37
CA ARG A 14 -0.36 -3.57 -34.62
C ARG A 14 -1.37 -2.42 -34.72
N SER A 15 -2.04 -2.13 -33.63
CA SER A 15 -2.83 -0.91 -33.45
C SER A 15 -2.58 -0.45 -32.02
N GLY A 16 -2.15 0.80 -31.85
CA GLY A 16 -1.61 1.36 -30.61
C GLY A 16 -2.36 0.88 -29.37
N SER A 17 -1.65 0.17 -28.49
CA SER A 17 -2.23 -0.63 -27.42
C SER A 17 -2.94 0.24 -26.39
N ALA A 18 -4.26 0.36 -26.52
CA ALA A 18 -5.11 0.45 -25.35
C ALA A 18 -4.87 -0.85 -24.57
N LEU A 19 -4.11 -0.75 -23.48
CA LEU A 19 -3.96 -1.87 -22.54
C LEU A 19 -5.37 -2.40 -22.24
N PRO A 20 -5.60 -3.74 -22.28
CA PRO A 20 -6.90 -4.31 -21.96
C PRO A 20 -7.40 -3.71 -20.65
N ALA A 21 -8.73 -3.63 -20.48
CA ALA A 21 -9.37 -3.08 -19.29
C ALA A 21 -9.01 -3.91 -18.05
N GLU A 22 -7.79 -3.69 -17.54
CA GLU A 22 -7.31 -4.18 -16.27
C GLU A 22 -8.30 -3.70 -15.22
N HIS A 23 -8.74 -4.64 -14.38
CA HIS A 23 -9.57 -4.36 -13.21
C HIS A 23 -8.73 -3.59 -12.17
N LEU A 24 -8.40 -2.34 -12.50
CA LEU A 24 -7.67 -1.44 -11.62
C LEU A 24 -8.59 -1.00 -10.50
N LEU A 25 -8.01 -0.91 -9.31
CA LEU A 25 -8.69 -0.44 -8.12
C LEU A 25 -8.06 0.90 -7.70
N ALA A 26 -8.88 1.78 -7.16
CA ALA A 26 -8.44 2.98 -6.49
C ALA A 26 -8.83 2.92 -5.01
N ILE A 27 -8.04 3.54 -4.15
CA ILE A 27 -8.42 3.77 -2.76
C ILE A 27 -9.48 4.86 -2.72
N GLY A 28 -10.59 4.61 -2.03
CA GLY A 28 -11.70 5.55 -1.91
C GLY A 28 -11.27 6.88 -1.28
N GLU A 29 -11.79 7.98 -1.81
CA GLU A 29 -11.40 9.33 -1.38
C GLU A 29 -12.04 9.79 -0.06
N GLN A 30 -13.13 9.14 0.34
CA GLN A 30 -14.01 9.62 1.41
C GLN A 30 -13.47 9.41 2.84
N LYS A 31 -12.43 8.58 3.01
CA LYS A 31 -11.88 8.25 4.33
C LYS A 31 -10.39 8.58 4.37
N LYS A 32 -9.94 9.12 5.52
CA LYS A 32 -8.51 9.24 5.90
C LYS A 32 -7.91 7.84 6.03
N SER A 33 -7.57 7.25 4.90
CA SER A 33 -7.18 5.85 4.78
C SER A 33 -6.16 5.67 3.67
N GLY A 34 -5.40 4.58 3.70
CA GLY A 34 -4.41 4.31 2.67
C GLY A 34 -3.86 2.91 2.78
N LEU A 35 -2.95 2.59 1.88
CA LEU A 35 -2.15 1.38 1.91
C LEU A 35 -0.68 1.75 1.92
N ILE A 36 0.08 1.12 2.81
CA ILE A 36 1.54 1.10 2.74
C ILE A 36 1.92 -0.21 2.05
N LEU A 37 2.62 -0.10 0.93
CA LEU A 37 2.98 -1.22 0.07
C LEU A 37 4.46 -1.51 0.27
N CYS A 38 4.76 -2.56 1.03
CA CYS A 38 6.12 -2.93 1.38
C CYS A 38 6.74 -3.77 0.27
N LYS A 39 7.80 -3.25 -0.36
CA LYS A 39 8.68 -3.99 -1.26
C LYS A 39 9.87 -4.53 -0.47
N GLU A 40 10.82 -5.15 -1.17
CA GLU A 40 11.96 -5.79 -0.52
C GLU A 40 12.83 -4.83 0.30
N PHE A 41 13.13 -3.64 -0.25
CA PHE A 41 14.07 -2.67 0.34
C PHE A 41 13.46 -1.30 0.65
N HIS A 42 12.20 -1.08 0.31
CA HIS A 42 11.52 0.19 0.55
C HIS A 42 10.01 -0.03 0.65
N ALA A 43 9.29 0.99 1.10
CA ALA A 43 7.84 1.01 1.09
C ALA A 43 7.33 2.20 0.29
N GLU A 44 6.14 2.07 -0.26
CA GLU A 44 5.41 3.14 -0.93
C GLU A 44 4.12 3.43 -0.17
N PHE A 45 3.69 4.69 -0.21
CA PHE A 45 2.39 5.08 0.33
C PHE A 45 1.39 5.35 -0.80
N ALA A 46 0.27 4.64 -0.76
CA ALA A 46 -0.89 4.87 -1.59
C ALA A 46 -2.01 5.46 -0.72
N GLY A 47 -2.21 6.77 -0.78
CA GLY A 47 -3.28 7.45 -0.04
C GLY A 47 -4.61 7.54 -0.80
N PRO A 48 -5.59 8.29 -0.30
CA PRO A 48 -6.90 8.36 -0.92
C PRO A 48 -6.87 8.83 -2.37
N GLY A 49 -7.64 8.14 -3.21
CA GLY A 49 -7.71 8.33 -4.66
C GLY A 49 -6.58 7.64 -5.43
N ALA A 50 -5.55 7.10 -4.78
CA ALA A 50 -4.44 6.46 -5.47
C ALA A 50 -4.88 5.12 -6.09
N VAL A 51 -4.39 4.86 -7.30
CA VAL A 51 -4.51 3.53 -7.93
C VAL A 51 -3.62 2.50 -7.22
N VAL A 52 -4.11 1.26 -7.16
CA VAL A 52 -3.43 0.06 -6.64
C VAL A 52 -3.77 -1.16 -7.50
N GLY A 53 -2.86 -2.13 -7.58
CA GLY A 53 -3.12 -3.41 -8.26
C GLY A 53 -2.99 -3.35 -9.78
N SER A 54 -2.09 -2.52 -10.31
CA SER A 54 -1.72 -2.57 -11.73
C SER A 54 -0.81 -3.76 -12.02
N LEU A 55 -0.91 -4.36 -13.20
CA LEU A 55 -0.04 -5.48 -13.64
C LEU A 55 1.47 -5.13 -13.65
N VAL A 56 1.80 -3.83 -13.55
CA VAL A 56 3.18 -3.31 -13.56
C VAL A 56 3.77 -3.17 -12.15
N GLU A 57 3.00 -3.44 -11.08
CA GLU A 57 3.50 -3.31 -9.72
C GLU A 57 4.37 -4.52 -9.32
N PRO A 58 5.61 -4.31 -8.82
CA PRO A 58 6.47 -5.40 -8.38
C PRO A 58 5.89 -6.11 -7.15
N HIS A 59 6.31 -7.34 -6.93
CA HIS A 59 5.77 -8.19 -5.87
C HIS A 59 5.97 -7.54 -4.50
N TYR A 60 4.85 -7.22 -3.84
CA TYR A 60 4.86 -6.68 -2.48
C TYR A 60 5.09 -7.80 -1.47
N ARG A 61 6.04 -7.60 -0.54
CA ARG A 61 6.27 -8.51 0.59
C ARG A 61 5.11 -8.46 1.58
N ALA A 62 4.55 -7.27 1.77
CA ALA A 62 3.42 -7.04 2.65
C ALA A 62 2.62 -5.83 2.18
N VAL A 63 1.34 -5.82 2.52
CA VAL A 63 0.46 -4.66 2.35
C VAL A 63 -0.14 -4.34 3.72
N ILE A 64 0.05 -3.10 4.15
CA ILE A 64 -0.45 -2.62 5.45
C ILE A 64 -1.55 -1.61 5.19
N ALA A 65 -2.76 -1.94 5.63
CA ALA A 65 -3.85 -1.00 5.65
C ALA A 65 -3.66 0.00 6.79
N ILE A 66 -3.85 1.28 6.49
CA ILE A 66 -3.88 2.35 7.49
C ILE A 66 -5.25 3.02 7.45
N GLY A 67 -5.90 3.10 8.62
CA GLY A 67 -7.33 3.43 8.72
C GLY A 67 -8.20 2.33 8.11
N SER A 68 -9.26 2.71 7.40
CA SER A 68 -10.22 1.77 6.81
C SER A 68 -10.38 2.00 5.30
N PRO A 69 -9.37 1.64 4.48
CA PRO A 69 -9.39 1.86 3.04
C PRO A 69 -10.48 1.04 2.36
N GLN A 70 -11.21 1.69 1.46
CA GLN A 70 -12.15 1.02 0.55
C GLN A 70 -11.54 0.97 -0.84
N LEU A 71 -11.55 -0.19 -1.48
CA LEU A 71 -11.10 -0.33 -2.86
C LEU A 71 -12.30 -0.17 -3.80
N ILE A 72 -12.18 0.77 -4.73
CA ILE A 72 -13.22 1.13 -5.69
C ILE A 72 -12.74 0.77 -7.09
N PRO A 73 -13.55 0.07 -7.90
CA PRO A 73 -13.19 -0.24 -9.28
C PRO A 73 -13.12 1.02 -10.13
N ILE A 74 -12.06 1.15 -10.93
CA ILE A 74 -11.90 2.20 -11.93
C ILE A 74 -12.66 1.80 -13.19
N LYS A 75 -13.62 2.61 -13.61
CA LYS A 75 -14.56 2.30 -14.71
C LYS A 75 -14.29 3.11 -15.98
N SER A 76 -13.59 4.23 -15.87
CA SER A 76 -13.31 5.12 -17.01
C SER A 76 -11.82 5.49 -17.15
N ILE A 77 -11.44 5.91 -18.35
CA ILE A 77 -10.08 6.42 -18.64
C ILE A 77 -9.79 7.67 -17.80
N ASP A 78 -10.78 8.53 -17.58
CA ASP A 78 -10.60 9.74 -16.76
C ASP A 78 -10.42 9.41 -15.28
N GLU A 79 -11.17 8.44 -14.74
CA GLU A 79 -10.93 7.91 -13.40
C GLU A 79 -9.54 7.30 -13.29
N ARG A 80 -9.10 6.53 -14.30
CA ARG A 80 -7.75 5.96 -14.36
C ARG A 80 -6.68 7.06 -14.29
N ARG A 81 -6.78 8.09 -15.15
CA ARG A 81 -5.84 9.22 -15.17
C ARG A 81 -5.79 9.94 -13.83
N ARG A 82 -6.95 10.22 -13.21
CA ARG A 82 -7.02 10.85 -11.89
C ARG A 82 -6.36 9.98 -10.82
N ALA A 83 -6.62 8.68 -10.81
CA ALA A 83 -6.09 7.77 -9.80
C ALA A 83 -4.56 7.59 -9.88
N TYR A 84 -4.00 7.51 -11.10
CA TYR A 84 -2.55 7.58 -11.31
C TYR A 84 -1.98 8.94 -10.88
N GLY A 85 -2.67 10.03 -11.19
CA GLY A 85 -2.28 11.37 -10.75
C GLY A 85 -2.18 11.46 -9.22
N ARG A 86 -3.16 10.92 -8.49
CA ARG A 86 -3.14 10.84 -7.03
C ARG A 86 -2.00 9.97 -6.51
N ARG A 87 -1.74 8.82 -7.15
CA ARG A 87 -0.60 7.96 -6.79
C ARG A 87 0.74 8.70 -6.92
N ILE A 88 0.93 9.45 -8.00
CA ILE A 88 2.12 10.28 -8.21
C ILE A 88 2.22 11.40 -7.16
N GLN A 89 1.12 12.05 -6.82
CA GLN A 89 1.10 13.12 -5.80
C GLN A 89 1.55 12.59 -4.43
N TRP A 90 1.05 11.43 -4.00
CA TRP A 90 1.49 10.80 -2.76
C TRP A 90 2.96 10.40 -2.79
N GLY A 91 3.44 9.85 -3.92
CA GLY A 91 4.86 9.57 -4.11
C GLY A 91 5.73 10.82 -4.01
N ARG A 92 5.32 11.93 -4.65
CA ARG A 92 6.04 13.21 -4.58
C ARG A 92 6.05 13.82 -3.17
N TRP A 93 4.95 13.68 -2.43
CA TRP A 93 4.90 14.11 -1.03
C TRP A 93 5.92 13.35 -0.20
N LEU A 94 5.99 12.03 -0.34
CA LEU A 94 6.96 11.21 0.37
C LEU A 94 8.40 11.51 -0.08
N GLN A 95 8.61 11.71 -1.38
CA GLN A 95 9.90 12.09 -1.95
C GLN A 95 10.44 13.40 -1.33
N LYS A 96 9.60 14.43 -1.17
CA LYS A 96 10.01 15.68 -0.50
C LYS A 96 10.49 15.46 0.93
N ILE A 97 9.93 14.48 1.62
CA ILE A 97 10.40 14.10 2.95
C ILE A 97 11.78 13.44 2.80
N ILE A 98 11.90 12.43 1.94
CA ILE A 98 13.15 11.67 1.69
C ILE A 98 14.32 12.57 1.27
N GLU A 99 14.06 13.64 0.51
CA GLU A 99 15.09 14.60 0.07
C GLU A 99 15.67 15.46 1.21
N THR A 100 15.10 15.37 2.41
CA THR A 100 15.65 16.03 3.60
C THR A 100 16.94 15.31 4.03
N PRO A 101 18.11 15.98 4.10
CA PRO A 101 19.38 15.30 4.36
C PRO A 101 19.46 14.62 5.73
N GLU A 102 18.86 15.24 6.76
CA GLU A 102 18.98 14.78 8.13
C GLU A 102 17.95 13.66 8.43
N PRO A 103 18.39 12.46 8.86
CA PRO A 103 17.50 11.31 9.08
C PRO A 103 16.41 11.51 10.13
N THR A 104 16.71 12.21 11.22
CA THR A 104 15.77 12.48 12.32
C THR A 104 14.62 13.36 11.83
N LEU A 105 14.91 14.37 11.03
CA LEU A 105 13.98 15.31 10.43
C LEU A 105 13.13 14.64 9.35
N ARG A 106 13.68 13.66 8.62
CA ARG A 106 12.86 12.80 7.74
C ARG A 106 11.81 12.03 8.54
N ALA A 107 12.21 11.42 9.65
CA ALA A 107 11.32 10.70 10.54
C ALA A 107 10.27 11.62 11.18
N GLU A 108 10.66 12.79 11.69
CA GLU A 108 9.75 13.80 12.25
C GLU A 108 8.71 14.26 11.23
N ARG A 109 9.15 14.62 10.01
CA ARG A 109 8.25 15.07 8.94
C ARG A 109 7.26 13.99 8.51
N LEU A 110 7.70 12.72 8.45
CA LEU A 110 6.82 11.60 8.19
C LEU A 110 5.76 11.46 9.28
N LEU A 111 6.21 11.40 10.54
CA LEU A 111 5.32 11.23 11.68
C LEU A 111 4.32 12.37 11.76
N ALA A 112 4.76 13.63 11.70
CA ALA A 112 3.89 14.79 11.73
C ALA A 112 2.84 14.77 10.59
N GLY A 113 3.26 14.49 9.35
CA GLY A 113 2.33 14.44 8.22
C GLY A 113 1.33 13.28 8.32
N PHE A 114 1.77 12.11 8.80
CA PHE A 114 0.88 10.99 9.05
C PHE A 114 -0.06 11.27 10.23
N GLU A 115 0.39 11.95 11.28
CA GLU A 115 -0.44 12.27 12.45
C GLU A 115 -1.52 13.29 12.11
N GLU A 116 -1.18 14.31 11.35
CA GLU A 116 -2.14 15.30 10.83
C GLU A 116 -3.22 14.61 9.99
N PHE A 117 -2.81 13.65 9.17
CA PHE A 117 -3.72 12.97 8.26
C PHE A 117 -4.56 11.89 8.94
N PHE A 118 -3.95 10.95 9.65
CA PHE A 118 -4.57 9.75 10.23
C PHE A 118 -4.89 9.84 11.71
N GLY A 119 -4.31 10.80 12.42
CA GLY A 119 -4.38 10.90 13.88
C GLY A 119 -3.30 10.09 14.57
N ARG A 120 -2.80 10.61 15.69
CA ARG A 120 -1.69 10.05 16.46
C ARG A 120 -1.86 8.59 16.85
N GLN A 121 -3.04 8.18 17.29
CA GLN A 121 -3.29 6.80 17.73
C GLN A 121 -3.03 5.77 16.61
N VAL A 122 -3.44 6.10 15.38
CA VAL A 122 -3.20 5.25 14.22
C VAL A 122 -1.70 5.19 13.91
N VAL A 123 -1.01 6.33 13.94
CA VAL A 123 0.43 6.41 13.62
C VAL A 123 1.29 5.67 14.64
N VAL A 124 0.95 5.75 15.92
CA VAL A 124 1.64 5.01 17.00
C VAL A 124 1.56 3.50 16.78
N SER A 125 0.43 3.00 16.27
CA SER A 125 0.23 1.56 16.04
C SER A 125 1.02 0.99 14.85
N LEU A 126 1.60 1.84 14.00
CA LEU A 126 2.38 1.38 12.85
C LEU A 126 3.76 0.86 13.29
N PRO A 127 4.24 -0.26 12.71
CA PRO A 127 5.59 -0.75 12.98
C PRO A 127 6.67 0.26 12.56
N SER A 128 7.71 0.40 13.37
CA SER A 128 8.82 1.32 13.10
C SER A 128 9.58 0.92 11.83
N GLU A 129 9.66 -0.37 11.52
CA GLU A 129 10.26 -0.91 10.29
C GLU A 129 9.57 -0.39 9.04
N VAL A 130 8.24 -0.29 9.08
CA VAL A 130 7.42 0.12 7.94
C VAL A 130 7.57 1.62 7.69
N LEU A 131 7.51 2.41 8.77
CA LEU A 131 7.75 3.85 8.70
C LEU A 131 9.17 4.16 8.25
N ALA A 132 10.16 3.40 8.74
CA ALA A 132 11.55 3.53 8.34
C ALA A 132 11.74 3.27 6.83
N MET A 133 11.09 2.22 6.30
CA MET A 133 11.11 1.91 4.86
C MET A 133 10.46 2.98 3.98
N LEU A 134 9.50 3.76 4.50
CA LEU A 134 8.85 4.83 3.75
C LEU A 134 9.80 6.02 3.51
N VAL A 135 10.69 6.33 4.46
CA VAL A 135 11.56 7.52 4.38
C VAL A 135 13.06 7.22 4.32
N GLY A 136 13.44 5.95 4.27
CA GLY A 136 14.84 5.53 4.10
C GLY A 136 15.71 5.84 5.32
N VAL A 137 15.23 5.50 6.52
CA VAL A 137 15.96 5.63 7.79
C VAL A 137 16.04 4.28 8.49
N PHE A 138 16.76 4.19 9.62
CA PHE A 138 16.73 2.99 10.45
C PHE A 138 15.50 2.98 11.36
N PRO A 139 14.95 1.79 11.71
CA PRO A 139 13.84 1.69 12.67
C PRO A 139 14.15 2.39 14.01
N GLY A 140 15.39 2.27 14.50
CA GLY A 140 15.81 2.97 15.72
C GLY A 140 15.77 4.49 15.63
N THR A 141 15.88 5.08 14.43
CA THR A 141 15.68 6.52 14.22
C THR A 141 14.21 6.89 14.42
N ILE A 142 13.28 6.06 13.90
CA ILE A 142 11.83 6.25 14.14
C ILE A 142 11.55 6.15 15.63
N ASP A 143 12.07 5.14 16.33
CA ASP A 143 11.85 4.96 17.77
C ASP A 143 12.39 6.12 18.61
N ALA A 144 13.58 6.63 18.28
CA ALA A 144 14.17 7.78 18.96
C ALA A 144 13.31 9.04 18.79
N VAL A 145 12.84 9.32 17.57
CA VAL A 145 11.94 10.46 17.31
C VAL A 145 10.61 10.26 18.02
N ARG A 146 10.02 9.06 17.96
CA ARG A 146 8.78 8.74 18.66
C ARG A 146 8.89 9.00 20.15
N ALA A 147 9.98 8.57 20.79
CA ALA A 147 10.23 8.87 22.20
C ALA A 147 10.26 10.38 22.43
N GLN A 148 11.08 11.13 21.68
CA GLN A 148 11.20 12.59 21.86
C GLN A 148 9.88 13.33 21.60
N HIS A 149 9.27 13.09 20.44
CA HIS A 149 8.06 13.73 19.93
C HIS A 149 6.84 13.48 20.83
N TRP A 150 6.75 12.29 21.44
CA TRP A 150 5.63 11.93 22.29
C TRP A 150 5.86 12.12 23.80
N HIS A 151 7.11 12.20 24.25
CA HIS A 151 7.43 12.62 25.63
C HIS A 151 7.14 14.12 25.85
N LEU A 152 7.30 14.95 24.82
CA LEU A 152 6.97 16.39 24.86
C LEU A 152 5.45 16.67 24.90
N GLY A 153 4.60 15.67 24.64
CA GLY A 153 3.13 15.80 24.56
C GLY A 153 2.36 15.64 25.88
N LYS A 154 3.02 15.59 27.04
CA LYS A 154 2.33 15.57 28.35
C LYS A 154 1.88 16.98 28.78
N SER A 155 0.95 17.58 28.04
CA SER A 155 -0.04 18.55 28.54
C SER A 155 -0.95 18.94 27.38
N GLY A 156 -2.11 18.31 27.27
CA GLY A 156 -3.02 18.53 26.14
C GLY A 156 -4.16 17.53 26.12
N ASN A 157 -5.13 17.79 26.98
CA ASN A 157 -6.46 17.20 27.04
C ASN A 157 -6.99 16.72 25.67
N THR A 158 -7.30 15.42 25.52
CA THR A 158 -8.46 14.93 24.75
C THR A 158 -8.64 13.44 25.01
N ALA A 159 -9.48 13.14 25.99
CA ALA A 159 -10.25 11.90 25.99
C ALA A 159 -11.16 11.91 24.76
N PHE A 160 -10.69 11.37 23.64
CA PHE A 160 -11.54 11.02 22.50
C PHE A 160 -11.36 9.53 22.28
N LEU A 161 -12.37 8.74 22.67
CA LEU A 161 -12.47 7.33 22.31
C LEU A 161 -12.86 7.30 20.82
N PRO A 162 -11.99 6.87 19.90
CA PRO A 162 -12.40 6.70 18.53
C PRO A 162 -13.35 5.50 18.44
N SER A 163 -14.38 5.60 17.61
CA SER A 163 -15.15 4.43 17.18
C SER A 163 -14.19 3.36 16.67
N SER A 164 -14.41 2.11 17.08
CA SER A 164 -13.55 0.93 16.82
C SER A 164 -13.12 0.75 15.35
N ASP A 165 -13.87 1.32 14.40
CA ASP A 165 -13.62 1.29 12.96
C ASP A 165 -12.40 2.08 12.45
N GLN A 166 -11.77 2.94 13.26
CA GLN A 166 -10.59 3.72 12.83
C GLN A 166 -9.25 3.03 13.13
N LEU A 167 -9.24 1.95 13.91
CA LEU A 167 -8.02 1.32 14.46
C LEU A 167 -7.64 -0.02 13.80
N LYS A 168 -8.07 -0.28 12.56
CA LYS A 168 -7.71 -1.52 11.86
C LYS A 168 -6.41 -1.34 11.06
N VAL A 169 -5.26 -1.44 11.72
CA VAL A 169 -4.02 -1.77 11.02
C VAL A 169 -4.05 -3.27 10.74
N THR A 170 -4.28 -3.64 9.49
CA THR A 170 -4.23 -5.04 9.06
C THR A 170 -3.00 -5.25 8.21
N THR A 171 -2.07 -6.04 8.72
CA THR A 171 -0.93 -6.54 7.96
C THR A 171 -1.40 -7.76 7.18
N ILE A 172 -1.47 -7.64 5.86
CA ILE A 172 -1.63 -8.80 4.98
C ILE A 172 -0.22 -9.29 4.66
N THR A 173 0.27 -10.24 5.44
CA THR A 173 1.47 -11.01 5.13
C THR A 173 1.07 -12.07 4.11
N LEU A 174 1.63 -12.01 2.91
CA LEU A 174 1.51 -13.10 1.94
C LEU A 174 2.37 -14.28 2.44
N ASN A 175 1.77 -15.13 3.29
CA ASN A 175 2.45 -16.30 3.83
C ASN A 175 2.69 -17.33 2.73
N ARG A 176 3.97 -17.46 2.39
CA ARG A 176 4.55 -18.60 1.68
C ARG A 176 4.46 -19.83 2.59
N ALA A 177 3.43 -20.65 2.45
CA ALA A 177 3.32 -21.91 3.17
C ALA A 177 2.82 -23.02 2.25
N LEU A 178 3.77 -23.70 1.61
CA LEU A 178 3.92 -25.16 1.59
C LEU A 178 5.24 -25.46 0.88
N GLN A 179 6.29 -25.74 1.66
CA GLN A 179 7.13 -26.94 1.51
C GLN A 179 8.37 -26.85 2.40
N GLU A 180 8.46 -27.83 3.30
CA GLU A 180 9.67 -28.19 4.01
C GLU A 180 10.67 -28.88 3.07
N ALA A 181 11.93 -28.56 3.31
CA ALA A 181 13.16 -29.29 2.97
C ALA A 181 13.54 -29.51 1.49
N THR A 182 14.78 -29.08 1.23
CA THR A 182 15.72 -29.50 0.18
C THR A 182 15.72 -28.67 -1.11
N GLU A 183 16.73 -27.79 -1.16
CA GLU A 183 17.43 -27.23 -2.33
C GLU A 183 16.64 -26.51 -3.46
N VAL A 184 17.15 -25.32 -3.79
CA VAL A 184 16.76 -24.34 -4.83
C VAL A 184 16.43 -25.02 -6.17
N PRO A 185 15.26 -24.75 -6.83
CA PRO A 185 14.90 -23.42 -7.34
C PRO A 185 13.44 -22.96 -7.12
N LEU A 186 13.30 -21.65 -6.89
CA LEU A 186 12.05 -20.88 -6.83
C LEU A 186 11.37 -20.84 -8.21
N PRO A 187 10.06 -21.12 -8.30
CA PRO A 187 9.11 -20.00 -8.41
C PRO A 187 7.72 -20.30 -7.82
N THR A 188 7.08 -19.35 -7.12
CA THR A 188 5.60 -19.26 -7.19
C THR A 188 5.04 -17.89 -6.79
N THR A 189 4.04 -17.49 -7.56
CA THR A 189 3.39 -16.19 -7.71
C THR A 189 2.08 -16.17 -6.91
N ALA A 190 1.78 -15.09 -6.19
CA ALA A 190 0.45 -14.86 -5.63
C ALA A 190 -0.38 -13.99 -6.59
N THR A 191 -1.65 -14.35 -6.81
CA THR A 191 -2.53 -13.70 -7.80
C THR A 191 -3.58 -12.80 -7.14
N ILE A 192 -4.13 -11.86 -7.91
CA ILE A 192 -5.17 -10.88 -7.50
C ILE A 192 -6.34 -11.53 -6.72
N GLY A 193 -6.68 -12.78 -7.05
CA GLY A 193 -7.74 -13.53 -6.38
C GLY A 193 -7.46 -13.79 -4.90
N GLU A 194 -6.21 -13.91 -4.48
CA GLU A 194 -5.84 -14.19 -3.08
C GLU A 194 -5.97 -12.94 -2.21
N ILE A 195 -5.64 -11.77 -2.77
CA ILE A 195 -5.85 -10.48 -2.11
C ILE A 195 -7.36 -10.24 -1.93
N GLN A 196 -8.16 -10.43 -2.99
CA GLN A 196 -9.62 -10.23 -2.92
C GLN A 196 -10.29 -11.18 -1.93
N ARG A 197 -9.89 -12.46 -1.90
CA ARG A 197 -10.43 -13.46 -0.97
C ARG A 197 -10.14 -13.12 0.48
N THR A 198 -8.94 -12.63 0.77
CA THR A 198 -8.53 -12.22 2.12
C THR A 198 -9.34 -11.01 2.61
N TYR A 199 -9.55 -10.01 1.76
CA TYR A 199 -10.36 -8.84 2.11
C TYR A 199 -11.86 -9.16 2.23
N ALA A 200 -12.38 -10.16 1.52
CA ALA A 200 -13.76 -10.60 1.66
C ALA A 200 -14.02 -11.24 3.04
N VAL A 201 -13.10 -12.08 3.52
CA VAL A 201 -13.18 -12.73 4.85
C VAL A 201 -13.16 -11.69 5.98
N LEU A 202 -12.33 -10.66 5.85
CA LEU A 202 -12.25 -9.56 6.82
C LEU A 202 -13.47 -8.62 6.81
N ARG A 203 -14.29 -8.65 5.75
CA ARG A 203 -15.53 -7.88 5.65
C ARG A 203 -16.73 -8.63 6.28
N SER A 204 -16.63 -9.95 6.40
CA SER A 204 -17.67 -10.82 6.98
C SER A 204 -17.48 -11.13 8.47
N ALA A 205 -16.42 -10.61 9.10
CA ALA A 205 -16.12 -10.73 10.53
C ALA A 205 -16.22 -9.36 11.23
#